data_AF-A0A9Q1FJ09-F1
#
_entry.id   AF-A0A9Q1FJ09-F1
#
_cell.length_a   1.000
_cell.length_b   1.000
_cell.length_c   1.000
_cell.angle_alpha   90.00
_cell.angle_beta   90.00
_cell.angle_gamma   90.00
#
_symmetry.space_group_name_H-M   'P 1'
#
loop_
_entity.id
_entity.type
_entity.pdbx_description
1 polymer ?
#
loop_
_entity_poly.entity_id
_entity_poly.type
_entity_poly.pdbx_seq_one_letter_code
_entity_poly.pdbx_strand_id
1 'polypeptide(L)'
;MSHVDSFIKELLSSDAMKEYNRARVYLDENYKSQEHFTALGSCYFLHESLKNIHQFDFKAKKYKKVMGKEIYSDTLESTPMLEKAKFPQEYFPECKWSRKGFIRTRWALADCAFDLVNIHLFHDASNLVAWEKSPSVYSGTRQKALGYVLDRITDQRFEKVPYFIFGDFNFRLDSRQVVESLCSSATMQTVRAADTNEVDKLIFREIDNDRKVVLQLEKKLFNYINQDVFRENNGTLLLEYDKELSVFKDRLNELEISFPPSYPYSEDCSKGKEYMKTRCPAWCDRILMSSSAKDLVLKPENEDKTVIYDNIGPNVCMGDHKPVFLDVVGSVAKSQRRFCEMPPSRTMRATGVILNPTDFFSLADKGTPPHCPFQSQSHAHLDSPLKRTQKKIHGPRPREALLTSPTRLFQ
;
A
#
# COMPACT_ATOMS: atom_id res chain seq x y z
N MET A 1 12.53 -15.57 5.62
CA MET A 1 13.20 -14.98 4.44
C MET A 1 13.73 -16.04 3.46
N SER A 2 13.22 -17.29 3.46
CA SER A 2 13.83 -18.38 2.67
C SER A 2 13.58 -18.28 1.17
N HIS A 3 12.53 -17.59 0.72
CA HIS A 3 12.21 -17.46 -0.70
C HIS A 3 12.42 -16.05 -1.26
N VAL A 4 12.94 -15.10 -0.47
CA VAL A 4 13.21 -13.71 -0.93
C VAL A 4 14.18 -13.73 -2.10
N ASP A 5 15.30 -14.45 -1.96
CA ASP A 5 16.27 -14.60 -3.05
C ASP A 5 15.68 -15.23 -4.31
N SER A 6 14.87 -16.30 -4.16
CA SER A 6 14.24 -16.97 -5.29
C SER A 6 13.27 -16.04 -6.00
N PHE A 7 12.40 -15.38 -5.22
CA PHE A 7 11.42 -14.44 -5.72
C PHE A 7 12.07 -13.29 -6.49
N ILE A 8 13.11 -12.66 -5.93
CA ILE A 8 13.81 -11.54 -6.58
C ILE A 8 14.50 -12.00 -7.87
N LYS A 9 15.11 -13.19 -7.87
CA LYS A 9 15.71 -13.78 -9.08
C LYS A 9 14.65 -14.04 -10.15
N GLU A 10 13.56 -14.71 -9.79
CA GLU A 10 12.44 -15.00 -10.68
C GLU A 10 11.85 -13.71 -11.26
N LEU A 11 11.54 -12.73 -10.41
CA LEU A 11 11.02 -11.42 -10.81
C LEU A 11 11.96 -10.73 -11.82
N LEU A 12 13.26 -10.61 -11.49
CA LEU A 12 14.24 -9.93 -12.35
C LEU A 12 14.54 -10.66 -13.67
N SER A 13 14.28 -11.98 -13.72
CA SER A 13 14.46 -12.83 -14.90
C SER A 13 13.21 -13.01 -15.76
N SER A 14 12.05 -12.59 -15.25
CA SER A 14 10.77 -12.76 -15.95
C SER A 14 10.70 -11.95 -17.26
N ASP A 15 9.95 -12.48 -18.23
CA ASP A 15 9.76 -11.83 -19.54
C ASP A 15 9.14 -10.43 -19.43
N ALA A 16 8.28 -10.20 -18.42
CA ALA A 16 7.70 -8.89 -18.13
C ALA A 16 8.76 -7.84 -17.76
N MET A 17 9.92 -8.27 -17.26
CA MET A 17 11.01 -7.39 -16.82
C MET A 17 12.11 -7.20 -17.87
N LYS A 18 11.93 -7.72 -19.10
CA LYS A 18 12.95 -7.66 -20.17
C LYS A 18 13.36 -6.23 -20.54
N GLU A 19 12.41 -5.29 -20.56
CA GLU A 19 12.63 -3.89 -20.94
C GLU A 19 13.18 -3.05 -19.77
N TYR A 20 13.22 -3.61 -18.56
CA TYR A 20 13.78 -2.99 -17.36
C TYR A 20 15.24 -3.38 -17.20
N ASN A 21 16.09 -2.83 -18.07
CA ASN A 21 17.50 -3.19 -18.17
C ASN A 21 18.38 -2.67 -17.01
N ARG A 22 17.83 -1.83 -16.13
CA ARG A 22 18.48 -1.32 -14.93
C ARG A 22 17.58 -1.54 -13.72
N ALA A 23 18.18 -1.89 -12.58
CA ALA A 23 17.46 -2.07 -11.34
C ALA A 23 18.31 -1.72 -10.12
N ARG A 24 17.67 -1.25 -9.05
CA ARG A 24 18.26 -1.16 -7.71
C ARG A 24 17.33 -1.85 -6.73
N VAL A 25 17.81 -2.94 -6.13
CA VAL A 25 17.06 -3.71 -5.14
C VAL A 25 17.79 -3.59 -3.80
N TYR A 26 17.10 -3.12 -2.77
CA TYR A 26 17.61 -3.01 -1.41
C TYR A 26 16.72 -3.85 -0.51
N LEU A 27 17.28 -4.81 0.21
CA LEU A 27 16.55 -5.72 1.09
C LEU A 27 17.28 -5.73 2.42
N ASP A 28 16.63 -5.31 3.49
CA ASP A 28 17.21 -5.39 4.82
C ASP A 28 17.01 -6.80 5.36
N GLU A 29 17.97 -7.69 5.13
CA GLU A 29 17.90 -9.10 5.55
C GLU A 29 18.75 -9.40 6.80
N ASN A 30 19.47 -8.41 7.32
CA ASN A 30 20.35 -8.59 8.47
C ASN A 30 19.59 -8.65 9.81
N TYR A 31 18.79 -9.70 10.00
CA TYR A 31 18.02 -9.95 11.23
C TYR A 31 18.89 -10.16 12.47
N LYS A 32 20.19 -10.41 12.29
CA LYS A 32 21.18 -10.49 13.38
C LYS A 32 21.55 -9.10 13.92
N SER A 33 21.48 -8.07 13.08
CA SER A 33 21.68 -6.66 13.47
C SER A 33 20.43 -6.12 14.13
N GLN A 34 20.24 -6.58 15.35
CA GLN A 34 19.14 -6.24 16.21
C GLN A 34 18.88 -4.71 16.21
N GLU A 35 19.91 -3.90 16.44
CA GLU A 35 19.77 -2.44 16.60
C GLU A 35 19.37 -1.69 15.32
N HIS A 36 19.60 -2.28 14.13
CA HIS A 36 19.42 -1.57 12.86
C HIS A 36 18.46 -2.25 11.87
N PHE A 37 18.02 -3.47 12.17
CA PHE A 37 17.12 -4.23 11.32
C PHE A 37 15.70 -3.63 11.28
N THR A 38 15.22 -3.36 10.06
CA THR A 38 13.87 -2.82 9.77
C THR A 38 13.01 -3.76 8.93
N ALA A 39 13.56 -4.86 8.40
CA ALA A 39 12.85 -5.75 7.48
C ALA A 39 12.17 -5.01 6.31
N LEU A 40 12.71 -3.84 5.92
CA LEU A 40 12.24 -3.07 4.78
C LEU A 40 12.95 -3.53 3.51
N GLY A 41 12.24 -3.47 2.38
CA GLY A 41 12.80 -3.69 1.07
C GLY A 41 12.41 -2.55 0.13
N SER A 42 13.15 -2.34 -0.94
CA SER A 42 12.79 -1.43 -2.03
C SER A 42 13.33 -1.97 -3.35
N CYS A 43 12.44 -2.20 -4.30
CA CYS A 43 12.79 -2.59 -5.66
C CYS A 43 12.48 -1.44 -6.61
N TYR A 44 13.52 -0.89 -7.23
CA TYR A 44 13.41 0.14 -8.25
C TYR A 44 13.77 -0.47 -9.60
N PHE A 45 12.80 -0.55 -10.50
CA PHE A 45 12.99 -1.06 -11.86
C PHE A 45 12.94 0.10 -12.86
N LEU A 46 13.97 0.20 -13.70
CA LEU A 46 14.14 1.33 -14.60
C LEU A 46 14.02 0.85 -16.05
N HIS A 47 12.95 1.29 -16.71
CA HIS A 47 12.69 0.99 -18.11
C HIS A 47 13.82 1.55 -19.02
N GLU A 48 14.16 0.85 -20.09
CA GLU A 48 15.26 1.22 -20.99
C GLU A 48 15.05 2.56 -21.72
N SER A 49 13.80 3.01 -21.81
CA SER A 49 13.43 4.32 -22.36
C SER A 49 13.94 5.48 -21.50
N LEU A 50 14.11 5.29 -20.18
CA LEU A 50 14.55 6.35 -19.26
C LEU A 50 16.02 6.71 -19.53
N LYS A 51 16.27 7.85 -20.15
CA LYS A 51 17.63 8.35 -20.37
C LYS A 51 18.04 9.24 -19.18
N ASN A 52 19.34 9.29 -18.87
CA ASN A 52 19.91 10.21 -17.87
C ASN A 52 19.35 10.09 -16.44
N ILE A 53 19.14 8.87 -15.95
CA ILE A 53 18.77 8.61 -14.56
C ILE A 53 20.02 8.41 -13.68
N HIS A 54 20.02 9.10 -12.55
CA HIS A 54 21.08 9.07 -11.56
C HIS A 54 20.50 8.80 -10.17
N GLN A 55 21.32 8.20 -9.30
CA GLN A 55 21.01 8.01 -7.89
C GLN A 55 22.03 8.78 -7.05
N PHE A 56 21.56 9.41 -5.99
CA PHE A 56 22.41 10.20 -5.10
C PHE A 56 23.20 9.30 -4.15
N ASP A 57 24.49 9.56 -4.05
CA ASP A 57 25.36 9.03 -3.01
C ASP A 57 25.34 10.01 -1.83
N PHE A 58 24.73 9.63 -0.71
CA PHE A 58 24.55 10.48 0.47
C PHE A 58 25.87 10.79 1.19
N LYS A 59 26.88 9.91 1.06
CA LYS A 59 28.20 10.10 1.68
C LYS A 59 29.06 11.04 0.85
N ALA A 60 29.13 10.81 -0.46
CA ALA A 60 29.89 11.62 -1.41
C ALA A 60 29.15 12.90 -1.85
N LYS A 61 27.87 13.04 -1.49
CA LYS A 61 26.99 14.17 -1.82
C LYS A 61 26.93 14.47 -3.32
N LYS A 62 26.89 13.42 -4.14
CA LYS A 62 26.90 13.54 -5.62
C LYS A 62 26.01 12.51 -6.27
N TYR A 63 25.49 12.86 -7.44
CA TYR A 63 24.74 11.93 -8.27
C TYR A 63 25.66 10.98 -9.04
N LYS A 64 25.31 9.70 -9.07
CA LYS A 64 25.97 8.65 -9.85
C LYS A 64 25.01 8.10 -10.89
N LYS A 65 25.50 7.89 -12.10
CA LYS A 65 24.72 7.31 -13.19
C LYS A 65 24.33 5.89 -12.83
N VAL A 66 23.06 5.55 -13.02
CA VAL A 66 22.53 4.21 -12.71
C VAL A 66 22.78 3.30 -13.90
N MET A 67 23.55 2.25 -13.68
CA MET A 67 23.94 1.25 -14.67
C MET A 67 23.60 -0.15 -14.16
N GLY A 68 23.24 -1.05 -15.07
CA GLY A 68 22.95 -2.45 -14.77
C GLY A 68 21.88 -2.68 -13.69
N LYS A 69 21.77 -3.93 -13.27
CA LYS A 69 20.93 -4.38 -12.16
C LYS A 69 21.84 -4.65 -10.96
N GLU A 70 21.55 -4.04 -9.81
CA GLU A 70 22.29 -4.26 -8.56
C GLU A 70 21.30 -4.64 -7.45
N ILE A 71 21.67 -5.67 -6.68
CA ILE A 71 20.91 -6.19 -5.54
C ILE A 71 21.79 -6.03 -4.30
N TYR A 72 21.23 -5.46 -3.25
CA TYR A 72 21.84 -5.26 -1.95
C TYR A 72 20.94 -5.92 -0.91
N SER A 73 21.32 -7.10 -0.43
CA SER A 73 20.59 -7.85 0.62
C SER A 73 21.33 -7.93 1.95
N ASP A 74 22.66 -7.76 1.93
CA ASP A 74 23.49 -7.64 3.14
C ASP A 74 23.32 -6.26 3.80
N THR A 75 24.04 -6.04 4.92
CA THR A 75 24.13 -4.80 5.73
C THR A 75 23.94 -3.52 4.91
N LEU A 76 22.67 -3.08 4.78
CA LEU A 76 22.29 -1.87 4.02
C LEU A 76 22.93 -0.61 4.57
N GLU A 77 23.37 -0.63 5.82
CA GLU A 77 24.12 0.44 6.49
C GLU A 77 25.47 0.73 5.81
N SER A 78 26.00 -0.22 5.04
CA SER A 78 27.28 -0.07 4.33
C SER A 78 27.17 0.68 3.01
N THR A 79 25.98 0.68 2.39
CA THR A 79 25.80 1.33 1.08
C THR A 79 25.52 2.82 1.25
N PRO A 80 26.26 3.71 0.54
CA PRO A 80 26.02 5.14 0.62
C PRO A 80 24.85 5.61 -0.27
N MET A 81 24.19 4.69 -0.98
CA MET A 81 23.15 4.99 -1.97
C MET A 81 21.74 5.17 -1.36
N LEU A 82 21.62 4.98 -0.04
CA LEU A 82 20.38 5.16 0.72
C LEU A 82 20.67 5.71 2.12
N GLU A 83 19.67 6.29 2.76
CA GLU A 83 19.63 6.46 4.22
C GLU A 83 18.63 5.45 4.78
N LYS A 84 19.05 4.63 5.76
CA LYS A 84 18.17 3.73 6.53
C LYS A 84 18.18 4.16 7.99
N ALA A 85 17.03 4.15 8.64
CA ALA A 85 16.95 4.29 10.09
C ALA A 85 15.82 3.45 10.68
N LYS A 86 16.12 2.79 11.79
CA LYS A 86 15.14 2.18 12.69
C LYS A 86 14.56 3.26 13.60
N PHE A 87 13.28 3.17 13.95
CA PHE A 87 12.69 4.11 14.89
C PHE A 87 13.24 3.92 16.31
N PRO A 88 13.37 5.00 17.10
CA PRO A 88 13.82 4.91 18.48
C PRO A 88 12.95 3.98 19.34
N GLN A 89 13.59 3.23 20.23
CA GLN A 89 12.95 2.21 21.06
C GLN A 89 11.91 2.81 22.02
N GLU A 90 12.11 4.04 22.46
CA GLU A 90 11.21 4.79 23.34
C GLU A 90 9.88 5.16 22.67
N TYR A 91 9.78 5.08 21.35
CA TYR A 91 8.49 5.26 20.67
C TYR A 91 7.59 4.04 20.85
N PHE A 92 8.17 2.90 21.23
CA PHE A 92 7.45 1.65 21.43
C PHE A 92 7.92 0.87 22.68
N PRO A 93 7.71 1.43 23.88
CA PRO A 93 8.31 0.91 25.11
C PRO A 93 7.79 -0.47 25.51
N GLU A 94 6.57 -0.82 25.13
CA GLU A 94 5.95 -2.12 25.46
C GLU A 94 6.57 -3.30 24.68
N CYS A 95 7.28 -3.03 23.58
CA CYS A 95 7.85 -4.05 22.74
C CYS A 95 9.37 -4.05 22.83
N LYS A 96 9.94 -5.10 23.39
CA LYS A 96 11.41 -5.23 23.54
C LYS A 96 12.18 -5.14 22.22
N TRP A 97 11.52 -5.42 21.10
CA TRP A 97 12.13 -5.65 19.80
C TRP A 97 11.22 -5.18 18.65
N SER A 98 11.48 -3.99 18.11
CA SER A 98 10.81 -3.48 16.91
C SER A 98 11.62 -3.73 15.65
N ARG A 99 10.95 -3.74 14.50
CA ARG A 99 11.55 -3.70 13.15
C ARG A 99 11.03 -2.50 12.36
N LYS A 100 10.44 -1.49 13.01
CA LYS A 100 9.83 -0.35 12.34
C LYS A 100 10.89 0.70 12.00
N GLY A 101 10.78 1.32 10.83
CA GLY A 101 11.78 2.29 10.36
C GLY A 101 11.44 2.87 8.99
N PHE A 102 12.45 3.43 8.33
CA PHE A 102 12.35 3.89 6.94
C PHE A 102 13.64 3.67 6.15
N ILE A 103 13.51 3.64 4.82
CA ILE A 103 14.57 3.72 3.83
C ILE A 103 14.28 4.91 2.91
N ARG A 104 15.25 5.81 2.75
CA ARG A 104 15.21 6.91 1.77
C ARG A 104 16.23 6.64 0.68
N THR A 105 15.79 6.76 -0.57
CA THR A 105 16.68 6.90 -1.72
C THR A 105 16.41 8.23 -2.41
N ARG A 106 17.42 8.78 -3.08
CA ARG A 106 17.29 10.02 -3.85
C ARG A 106 17.70 9.79 -5.29
N TRP A 107 16.86 10.26 -6.20
CA TRP A 107 17.00 10.05 -7.63
C TRP A 107 17.01 11.38 -8.36
N ALA A 108 17.66 11.42 -9.51
CA ALA A 108 17.54 12.50 -10.47
C ALA A 108 17.19 11.92 -11.83
N LEU A 109 16.06 12.36 -12.37
CA LEU A 109 15.60 12.05 -13.71
C LEU A 109 15.69 13.31 -14.55
N ALA A 110 16.66 13.36 -15.47
CA ALA A 110 17.10 14.61 -16.09
C ALA A 110 17.39 15.67 -15.00
N ASP A 111 16.72 16.82 -15.03
CA ASP A 111 16.93 17.93 -14.09
C ASP A 111 15.96 17.91 -12.90
N CYS A 112 15.19 16.82 -12.73
CA CYS A 112 14.25 16.66 -11.63
C CYS A 112 14.82 15.70 -10.57
N ALA A 113 15.25 16.25 -9.44
CA ALA A 113 15.63 15.47 -8.27
C ALA A 113 14.41 15.22 -7.37
N PHE A 114 14.32 14.02 -6.79
CA PHE A 114 13.27 13.66 -5.83
C PHE A 114 13.71 12.54 -4.90
N ASP A 115 13.07 12.48 -3.72
CA ASP A 115 13.26 11.39 -2.77
C ASP A 115 12.12 10.37 -2.86
N LEU A 116 12.47 9.11 -2.70
CA LEU A 116 11.57 7.98 -2.52
C LEU A 116 11.82 7.40 -1.12
N VAL A 117 10.80 7.44 -0.26
CA VAL A 117 10.91 7.06 1.15
C VAL A 117 9.95 5.91 1.45
N ASN A 118 10.49 4.71 1.62
CA ASN A 118 9.72 3.56 2.09
C ASN A 118 9.68 3.56 3.63
N ILE A 119 8.49 3.45 4.22
CA ILE A 119 8.31 3.44 5.68
C ILE A 119 7.53 2.22 6.15
N HIS A 120 7.75 1.83 7.40
CA HIS A 120 6.91 0.85 8.07
C HIS A 120 6.69 1.30 9.51
N LEU A 121 5.48 1.79 9.80
CA LEU A 121 5.12 2.34 11.11
C LEU A 121 4.54 1.27 12.05
N PHE A 122 4.24 1.67 13.28
CA PHE A 122 3.81 0.78 14.36
C PHE A 122 2.34 0.34 14.21
N HIS A 123 2.08 -0.95 14.43
CA HIS A 123 0.74 -1.55 14.36
C HIS A 123 0.10 -1.67 15.75
N ASP A 124 -1.23 -1.65 15.79
CA ASP A 124 -1.97 -1.86 17.04
C ASP A 124 -1.85 -3.31 17.55
N ALA A 125 -1.43 -3.46 18.80
CA ALA A 125 -1.30 -4.78 19.45
C ALA A 125 -2.65 -5.38 19.91
N SER A 126 -3.66 -4.53 20.16
CA SER A 126 -4.96 -4.95 20.71
C SER A 126 -6.12 -4.14 20.12
N ASN A 127 -7.13 -4.80 19.55
CA ASN A 127 -8.35 -4.11 19.11
C ASN A 127 -9.11 -3.51 20.28
N LEU A 128 -9.09 -4.16 21.45
CA LEU A 128 -9.76 -3.67 22.66
C LEU A 128 -9.15 -2.35 23.14
N VAL A 129 -7.82 -2.26 23.16
CA VAL A 129 -7.12 -1.04 23.57
C VAL A 129 -7.34 0.07 22.53
N ALA A 130 -7.32 -0.26 21.24
CA ALA A 130 -7.60 0.69 20.17
C ALA A 130 -9.02 1.27 20.27
N TRP A 131 -10.01 0.45 20.63
CA TRP A 131 -11.39 0.87 20.85
C TRP A 131 -11.56 1.67 22.15
N GLU A 132 -10.98 1.20 23.26
CA GLU A 132 -11.11 1.86 24.58
C GLU A 132 -10.43 3.23 24.60
N LYS A 133 -9.23 3.31 24.03
CA LYS A 133 -8.42 4.53 23.97
C LYS A 133 -8.44 5.11 22.56
N SER A 134 -9.63 5.31 21.99
CA SER A 134 -9.77 5.81 20.61
C SER A 134 -9.67 7.35 20.52
N PRO A 135 -8.95 7.92 19.54
CA PRO A 135 -8.08 7.23 18.57
C PRO A 135 -6.93 6.51 19.26
N SER A 136 -6.61 5.30 18.79
CA SER A 136 -5.66 4.39 19.44
C SER A 136 -4.38 5.08 19.92
N VAL A 137 -3.84 4.64 21.05
CA VAL A 137 -2.51 5.06 21.55
C VAL A 137 -1.41 4.92 20.48
N TYR A 138 -1.55 3.94 19.59
CA TYR A 138 -0.62 3.72 18.49
C TYR A 138 -0.71 4.80 17.41
N SER A 139 -1.84 5.49 17.26
CA SER A 139 -1.95 6.63 16.37
C SER A 139 -0.98 7.75 16.78
N GLY A 140 -0.91 8.06 18.08
CA GLY A 140 0.08 9.02 18.59
C GLY A 140 1.52 8.56 18.38
N THR A 141 1.80 7.26 18.49
CA THR A 141 3.12 6.69 18.16
C THR A 141 3.45 6.80 16.67
N ARG A 142 2.50 6.49 15.78
CA ARG A 142 2.66 6.65 14.33
C ARG A 142 2.87 8.11 13.95
N GLN A 143 2.13 9.03 14.56
CA GLN A 143 2.32 10.47 14.39
C GLN A 143 3.76 10.89 14.78
N LYS A 144 4.26 10.49 15.94
CA LYS A 144 5.66 10.79 16.34
C LYS A 144 6.68 10.21 15.36
N ALA A 145 6.49 8.96 14.93
CA ALA A 145 7.38 8.28 14.00
C ALA A 145 7.39 8.94 12.61
N LEU A 146 6.21 9.28 12.06
CA LEU A 146 6.11 9.97 10.77
C LEU A 146 6.70 11.39 10.86
N GLY A 147 6.44 12.12 11.96
CA GLY A 147 7.09 13.41 12.23
C GLY A 147 8.62 13.31 12.21
N TYR A 148 9.17 12.29 12.88
CA TYR A 148 10.61 11.99 12.87
C TYR A 148 11.13 11.75 11.44
N VAL A 149 10.43 10.96 10.61
CA VAL A 149 10.83 10.76 9.19
C VAL A 149 10.87 12.10 8.46
N LEU A 150 9.81 12.89 8.56
CA LEU A 150 9.70 14.18 7.86
C LEU A 150 10.82 15.13 8.25
N ASP A 151 11.17 15.19 9.54
CA ASP A 151 12.24 16.05 10.03
C ASP A 151 13.61 15.55 9.52
N ARG A 152 13.83 14.23 9.50
CA ARG A 152 15.07 13.62 8.97
C ARG A 152 15.27 13.83 7.48
N ILE A 153 14.20 13.76 6.67
CA ILE A 153 14.33 13.91 5.21
C ILE A 153 14.35 15.39 4.79
N THR A 154 13.89 16.30 5.65
CA THR A 154 13.85 17.76 5.37
C THR A 154 14.85 18.58 6.21
N ASP A 155 15.79 17.93 6.90
CA ASP A 155 16.86 18.62 7.61
C ASP A 155 17.86 19.32 6.67
N GLN A 156 18.84 20.00 7.26
CA GLN A 156 19.79 20.84 6.54
C GLN A 156 21.00 20.07 5.97
N ARG A 157 21.08 18.73 6.15
CA ARG A 157 22.25 17.95 5.68
C ARG A 157 22.33 17.89 4.16
N PHE A 158 21.18 17.99 3.48
CA PHE A 158 21.05 17.90 2.04
C PHE A 158 20.06 18.94 1.51
N GLU A 159 20.15 19.23 0.21
CA GLU A 159 19.16 20.06 -0.47
C GLU A 159 17.76 19.47 -0.33
N LYS A 160 16.76 20.31 -0.09
CA LYS A 160 15.34 19.91 -0.09
C LYS A 160 14.88 19.67 -1.52
N VAL A 161 14.36 18.48 -1.78
CA VAL A 161 13.78 18.07 -3.07
C VAL A 161 12.35 17.57 -2.84
N PRO A 162 11.51 17.52 -3.88
CA PRO A 162 10.23 16.81 -3.84
C PRO A 162 10.39 15.40 -3.28
N TYR A 163 9.45 14.93 -2.46
CA TYR A 163 9.54 13.59 -1.87
C TYR A 163 8.20 12.86 -1.89
N PHE A 164 8.28 11.55 -2.13
CA PHE A 164 7.19 10.60 -2.01
C PHE A 164 7.48 9.68 -0.83
N ILE A 165 6.48 9.50 0.03
CA ILE A 165 6.55 8.60 1.18
C ILE A 165 5.51 7.51 0.95
N PHE A 166 5.97 6.28 0.84
CA PHE A 166 5.12 5.12 0.63
C PHE A 166 5.46 4.05 1.63
N GLY A 167 4.58 3.08 1.82
CA GLY A 167 4.84 2.00 2.75
C GLY A 167 3.61 1.60 3.55
N ASP A 168 3.86 0.75 4.54
CA ASP A 168 2.86 0.40 5.55
C ASP A 168 2.87 1.48 6.65
N PHE A 169 1.98 2.45 6.49
CA PHE A 169 1.73 3.49 7.49
C PHE A 169 1.04 2.92 8.73
N ASN A 170 0.44 1.74 8.64
CA ASN A 170 -0.39 1.15 9.68
C ASN A 170 -1.49 2.10 10.19
N PHE A 171 -1.89 3.11 9.41
CA PHE A 171 -2.99 4.00 9.77
C PHE A 171 -4.26 3.19 9.92
N ARG A 172 -4.99 3.46 11.00
CA ARG A 172 -6.21 2.78 11.37
C ARG A 172 -7.36 3.77 11.39
N LEU A 173 -8.54 3.25 11.14
CA LEU A 173 -9.76 3.99 11.41
C LEU A 173 -9.91 4.23 12.91
N ASP A 174 -10.56 5.33 13.28
CA ASP A 174 -11.03 5.58 14.64
C ASP A 174 -11.95 4.44 15.09
N SER A 175 -11.37 3.48 15.81
CA SER A 175 -11.98 2.17 16.01
C SER A 175 -13.26 2.26 16.82
N ARG A 176 -13.36 3.23 17.73
CA ARG A 176 -14.59 3.47 18.49
C ARG A 176 -15.70 4.00 17.60
N GLN A 177 -15.43 5.06 16.83
CA GLN A 177 -16.45 5.66 15.96
C GLN A 177 -16.93 4.68 14.87
N VAL A 178 -16.01 3.91 14.29
CA VAL A 178 -16.38 2.83 13.35
C VAL A 178 -17.31 1.82 14.01
N VAL A 179 -16.96 1.32 15.20
CA VAL A 179 -17.79 0.34 15.91
C VAL A 179 -19.15 0.92 16.29
N GLU A 180 -19.21 2.15 16.77
CA GLU A 180 -20.46 2.85 17.10
C GLU A 180 -21.35 3.05 15.86
N SER A 181 -20.76 3.36 14.71
CA SER A 181 -21.46 3.48 13.42
C SER A 181 -22.02 2.12 12.93
N LEU A 182 -21.14 1.12 12.86
CA LEU A 182 -21.49 -0.24 12.40
C LEU A 182 -22.46 -0.99 13.32
N CYS A 183 -22.48 -0.65 14.61
CA CYS A 183 -23.28 -1.29 15.65
C CYS A 183 -24.34 -0.35 16.26
N SER A 184 -24.78 0.67 15.53
CA SER A 184 -25.73 1.69 16.00
C SER A 184 -27.06 1.12 16.52
N SER A 185 -27.50 -0.03 15.99
CA SER A 185 -28.72 -0.75 16.40
C SER A 185 -28.44 -1.96 17.31
N ALA A 186 -27.30 -1.96 18.01
CA ALA A 186 -26.87 -3.04 18.89
C ALA A 186 -26.54 -2.58 20.31
N THR A 187 -26.76 -3.46 21.29
CA THR A 187 -26.31 -3.29 22.67
C THR A 187 -24.96 -3.94 22.90
N MET A 188 -24.09 -3.27 23.67
CA MET A 188 -22.77 -3.79 24.02
C MET A 188 -22.80 -4.56 25.35
N GLN A 189 -22.18 -5.73 25.36
CA GLN A 189 -21.86 -6.50 26.56
C GLN A 189 -20.34 -6.62 26.71
N THR A 190 -19.83 -6.20 27.86
CA THR A 190 -18.43 -6.42 28.25
C THR A 190 -18.31 -7.75 29.00
N VAL A 191 -17.34 -8.57 28.61
CA VAL A 191 -16.94 -9.74 29.39
C VAL A 191 -15.51 -9.54 29.88
N ARG A 192 -15.32 -9.83 31.16
CA ARG A 192 -14.05 -9.62 31.87
C ARG A 192 -13.45 -10.96 32.25
N ALA A 193 -12.11 -11.01 32.27
CA ALA A 193 -11.38 -12.16 32.78
C ALA A 193 -11.65 -12.33 34.28
N ALA A 194 -11.89 -13.57 34.71
CA ALA A 194 -12.32 -13.87 36.09
C ALA A 194 -11.23 -13.61 37.14
N ASP A 195 -9.97 -13.68 36.73
CA ASP A 195 -8.77 -13.56 37.57
C ASP A 195 -8.21 -12.13 37.62
N THR A 196 -8.20 -11.40 36.50
CA THR A 196 -7.62 -10.05 36.42
C THR A 196 -8.64 -8.92 36.38
N ASN A 197 -9.92 -9.24 36.16
CA ASN A 197 -11.00 -8.28 35.89
C ASN A 197 -10.75 -7.36 34.67
N GLU A 198 -9.72 -7.66 33.86
CA GLU A 198 -9.45 -6.98 32.59
C GLU A 198 -10.54 -7.32 31.57
N VAL A 199 -10.79 -6.40 30.63
CA VAL A 199 -11.72 -6.65 29.53
C VAL A 199 -11.12 -7.68 28.59
N ASP A 200 -11.79 -8.83 28.49
CA ASP A 200 -11.37 -9.94 27.63
C ASP A 200 -12.04 -9.85 26.24
N LYS A 201 -13.32 -9.47 26.22
CA LYS A 201 -14.10 -9.31 24.98
C LYS A 201 -15.24 -8.32 25.10
N LEU A 202 -15.60 -7.71 23.98
CA LEU A 202 -16.82 -6.94 23.79
C LEU A 202 -17.71 -7.67 22.78
N ILE A 203 -19.00 -7.80 23.09
CA ILE A 203 -19.99 -8.45 22.23
C ILE A 203 -21.11 -7.45 21.97
N PHE A 204 -21.39 -7.15 20.72
CA PHE A 204 -22.49 -6.29 20.29
C PHE A 204 -23.63 -7.16 19.74
N ARG A 205 -24.84 -6.98 20.26
CA ARG A 205 -26.03 -7.76 19.89
C ARG A 205 -27.17 -6.86 19.44
N GLU A 206 -27.84 -7.24 18.36
CA GLU A 206 -29.01 -6.51 17.84
C GLU A 206 -30.08 -6.34 18.94
N ILE A 207 -30.73 -5.17 18.96
CA ILE A 207 -31.78 -4.85 19.94
C ILE A 207 -33.07 -5.63 19.61
N ASP A 208 -33.47 -5.66 18.34
CA ASP A 208 -34.84 -6.03 17.92
C ASP A 208 -34.94 -7.35 17.13
N ASN A 209 -33.83 -8.08 16.92
CA ASN A 209 -33.79 -9.30 16.09
C ASN A 209 -32.93 -10.42 16.72
N ASP A 210 -33.58 -11.38 17.38
CA ASP A 210 -33.01 -12.59 18.02
C ASP A 210 -31.77 -12.38 18.92
N ARG A 211 -31.43 -11.13 19.26
CA ARG A 211 -30.17 -10.73 19.92
C ARG A 211 -28.93 -11.33 19.27
N LYS A 212 -28.95 -11.40 17.93
CA LYS A 212 -27.85 -11.94 17.14
C LYS A 212 -26.58 -11.12 17.38
N VAL A 213 -25.44 -11.80 17.44
CA VAL A 213 -24.13 -11.12 17.57
C VAL A 213 -23.79 -10.45 16.24
N VAL A 214 -23.61 -9.13 16.28
CA VAL A 214 -23.22 -8.30 15.12
C VAL A 214 -21.72 -8.12 15.06
N LEU A 215 -21.10 -7.86 16.21
CA LEU A 215 -19.66 -7.70 16.35
C LEU A 215 -19.16 -8.42 17.61
N GLN A 216 -18.08 -9.16 17.46
CA GLN A 216 -17.26 -9.62 18.57
C GLN A 216 -15.85 -9.02 18.45
N LEU A 217 -15.44 -8.32 19.49
CA LEU A 217 -14.13 -7.66 19.60
C LEU A 217 -13.32 -8.32 20.71
N GLU A 218 -12.10 -8.72 20.39
CA GLU A 218 -11.11 -9.24 21.34
C GLU A 218 -9.74 -8.67 20.98
N LYS A 219 -8.72 -8.93 21.80
CA LYS A 219 -7.34 -8.47 21.58
C LYS A 219 -6.87 -8.66 20.13
N LYS A 220 -7.13 -9.82 19.52
CA LYS A 220 -6.76 -10.12 18.13
C LYS A 220 -7.93 -10.57 17.26
N LEU A 221 -9.16 -10.27 17.67
CA LEU A 221 -10.37 -10.59 16.91
C LEU A 221 -11.19 -9.32 16.66
N PHE A 222 -11.56 -9.12 15.42
CA PHE A 222 -12.56 -8.18 14.93
C PHE A 222 -13.49 -8.97 14.01
N ASN A 223 -14.55 -9.54 14.59
CA ASN A 223 -15.49 -10.39 13.88
C ASN A 223 -16.81 -9.64 13.70
N TYR A 224 -16.85 -8.78 12.68
CA TYR A 224 -18.07 -8.10 12.25
C TYR A 224 -18.82 -8.96 11.23
N ILE A 225 -20.14 -9.07 11.39
CA ILE A 225 -20.96 -9.98 10.60
C ILE A 225 -21.07 -9.57 9.12
N ASN A 226 -21.10 -8.28 8.81
CA ASN A 226 -21.22 -7.77 7.45
C ASN A 226 -19.90 -7.15 6.97
N GLN A 227 -18.94 -7.97 6.57
CA GLN A 227 -17.66 -7.45 6.07
C GLN A 227 -17.77 -6.71 4.73
N ASP A 228 -18.87 -6.87 3.97
CA ASP A 228 -19.04 -6.22 2.66
C ASP A 228 -19.05 -4.69 2.77
N VAL A 229 -19.50 -4.13 3.90
CA VAL A 229 -19.50 -2.68 4.16
C VAL A 229 -18.14 -2.01 3.94
N PHE A 230 -17.05 -2.74 4.16
CA PHE A 230 -15.69 -2.21 3.96
C PHE A 230 -15.29 -2.16 2.48
N ARG A 231 -15.96 -2.93 1.61
CA ARG A 231 -15.71 -2.97 0.16
C ARG A 231 -16.76 -2.21 -0.64
N GLU A 232 -17.98 -2.10 -0.12
CA GLU A 232 -19.06 -1.35 -0.73
C GLU A 232 -18.63 0.09 -1.00
N ASN A 233 -18.71 0.49 -2.28
CA ASN A 233 -18.20 1.78 -2.74
C ASN A 233 -16.78 2.08 -2.22
N ASN A 234 -15.89 1.08 -2.27
CA ASN A 234 -14.53 1.16 -1.77
C ASN A 234 -14.41 1.58 -0.30
N GLY A 235 -15.46 1.43 0.50
CA GLY A 235 -15.46 1.88 1.89
C GLY A 235 -15.46 3.41 2.05
N THR A 236 -15.78 4.20 1.02
CA THR A 236 -15.70 5.68 1.07
C THR A 236 -16.43 6.29 2.27
N LEU A 237 -17.54 5.69 2.72
CA LEU A 237 -18.27 6.16 3.91
C LEU A 237 -17.45 6.04 5.20
N LEU A 238 -16.45 5.16 5.25
CA LEU A 238 -15.59 4.95 6.41
C LEU A 238 -14.34 5.85 6.40
N LEU A 239 -14.06 6.56 5.29
CA LEU A 239 -12.92 7.47 5.20
C LEU A 239 -13.02 8.65 6.16
N GLU A 240 -14.23 9.02 6.61
CA GLU A 240 -14.40 10.04 7.66
C GLU A 240 -13.72 9.65 8.99
N TYR A 241 -13.53 8.34 9.22
CA TYR A 241 -12.85 7.80 10.39
C TYR A 241 -11.35 7.60 10.18
N ASP A 242 -10.83 7.76 8.95
CA ASP A 242 -9.40 7.79 8.65
C ASP A 242 -8.81 9.18 8.91
N LYS A 243 -8.47 9.44 10.18
CA LYS A 243 -8.11 10.79 10.66
C LYS A 243 -6.61 11.00 10.85
N GLU A 244 -5.79 9.96 10.74
CA GLU A 244 -4.37 10.05 11.15
C GLU A 244 -3.53 10.98 10.28
N LEU A 245 -3.83 11.06 8.98
CA LEU A 245 -3.14 11.97 8.06
C LEU A 245 -3.42 13.45 8.36
N SER A 246 -4.56 13.77 8.98
CA SER A 246 -5.04 15.15 9.13
C SER A 246 -4.06 16.07 9.88
N VAL A 247 -3.26 15.51 10.79
CA VAL A 247 -2.22 16.22 11.54
C VAL A 247 -1.08 16.71 10.65
N PHE A 248 -0.89 16.09 9.48
CA PHE A 248 0.18 16.40 8.53
C PHE A 248 -0.29 17.13 7.27
N LYS A 249 -1.55 17.59 7.22
CA LYS A 249 -2.15 18.22 6.02
C LYS A 249 -1.35 19.41 5.45
N ASP A 250 -0.58 20.10 6.30
CA ASP A 250 0.25 21.24 5.89
C ASP A 250 1.62 20.82 5.32
N ARG A 251 2.01 19.55 5.50
CA ARG A 251 3.31 18.99 5.08
C ARG A 251 3.17 17.92 4.00
N LEU A 252 2.08 17.16 4.05
CA LEU A 252 1.84 15.97 3.23
C LEU A 252 0.49 16.08 2.51
N ASN A 253 0.48 15.57 1.30
CA ASN A 253 -0.70 15.43 0.47
C ASN A 253 -0.88 13.96 0.11
N GLU A 254 -2.12 13.59 -0.17
CA GLU A 254 -2.48 12.31 -0.77
C GLU A 254 -3.44 12.56 -1.93
N LEU A 255 -3.44 11.67 -2.91
CA LEU A 255 -4.50 11.65 -3.91
C LEU A 255 -5.75 11.00 -3.32
N GLU A 256 -6.90 11.24 -3.95
CA GLU A 256 -8.15 10.63 -3.53
C GLU A 256 -8.05 9.09 -3.57
N ILE A 257 -8.40 8.46 -2.45
CA ILE A 257 -8.39 7.00 -2.32
C ILE A 257 -9.60 6.44 -3.06
N SER A 258 -9.33 5.67 -4.11
CA SER A 258 -10.36 5.08 -4.98
C SER A 258 -10.43 3.56 -4.88
N PHE A 259 -9.87 2.98 -3.80
CA PHE A 259 -9.74 1.54 -3.58
C PHE A 259 -10.17 1.16 -2.16
N PRO A 260 -10.63 -0.08 -1.91
CA PRO A 260 -11.07 -0.51 -0.59
C PRO A 260 -9.88 -0.63 0.38
N PRO A 261 -10.13 -0.71 1.71
CA PRO A 261 -9.10 -0.94 2.71
C PRO A 261 -8.12 -2.05 2.28
N SER A 262 -6.81 -1.77 2.37
CA SER A 262 -5.74 -2.64 1.86
C SER A 262 -5.42 -3.82 2.80
N TYR A 263 -5.93 -3.81 4.03
CA TYR A 263 -5.63 -4.78 5.09
C TYR A 263 -6.86 -4.98 5.99
N PRO A 264 -7.11 -6.17 6.61
CA PRO A 264 -6.34 -7.42 6.52
C PRO A 264 -7.00 -8.46 5.60
N TYR A 265 -6.57 -8.64 4.35
CA TYR A 265 -7.15 -9.67 3.46
C TYR A 265 -6.83 -11.09 3.89
N SER A 266 -7.64 -12.04 3.46
CA SER A 266 -7.38 -13.47 3.64
C SER A 266 -6.15 -13.90 2.85
N GLU A 267 -5.27 -14.67 3.50
CA GLU A 267 -4.14 -15.33 2.85
C GLU A 267 -4.54 -16.65 2.14
N ASP A 268 -5.80 -17.08 2.28
CA ASP A 268 -6.34 -18.22 1.55
C ASP A 268 -6.51 -17.86 0.06
N CYS A 269 -5.82 -18.59 -0.81
CA CYS A 269 -5.83 -18.35 -2.27
C CYS A 269 -7.24 -18.42 -2.87
N SER A 270 -8.17 -19.14 -2.26
CA SER A 270 -9.58 -19.22 -2.70
C SER A 270 -10.44 -18.03 -2.23
N LYS A 271 -9.93 -17.19 -1.32
CA LYS A 271 -10.66 -16.12 -0.63
C LYS A 271 -10.01 -14.75 -0.80
N GLY A 272 -9.41 -14.49 -1.96
CA GLY A 272 -8.65 -13.27 -2.23
C GLY A 272 -9.43 -11.94 -2.13
N LYS A 273 -10.75 -11.98 -1.90
CA LYS A 273 -11.62 -10.80 -1.68
C LYS A 273 -12.04 -10.60 -0.22
N GLU A 274 -11.88 -11.62 0.62
CA GLU A 274 -12.37 -11.61 2.01
C GLU A 274 -11.36 -10.97 2.95
N TYR A 275 -11.84 -10.38 4.04
CA TYR A 275 -10.99 -9.91 5.12
C TYR A 275 -10.87 -10.97 6.21
N MET A 276 -9.66 -11.15 6.73
CA MET A 276 -9.44 -11.84 7.99
C MET A 276 -10.15 -11.11 9.13
N LYS A 277 -10.51 -11.87 10.16
CA LYS A 277 -11.16 -11.34 11.36
C LYS A 277 -10.16 -10.83 12.39
N THR A 278 -8.93 -10.55 12.00
CA THR A 278 -7.84 -10.24 12.95
C THR A 278 -7.89 -8.80 13.42
N ARG A 279 -8.29 -7.87 12.54
CA ARG A 279 -8.34 -6.42 12.76
C ARG A 279 -9.51 -5.80 12.00
N CYS A 280 -9.94 -4.61 12.41
CA CYS A 280 -10.82 -3.77 11.60
C CYS A 280 -10.13 -3.44 10.27
N PRO A 281 -10.77 -3.63 9.10
CA PRO A 281 -10.19 -3.23 7.83
C PRO A 281 -9.82 -1.74 7.81
N ALA A 282 -8.65 -1.41 7.26
CA ALA A 282 -8.14 -0.05 7.14
C ALA A 282 -7.21 0.13 5.91
N TRP A 283 -6.99 1.37 5.50
CA TRP A 283 -6.00 1.75 4.48
C TRP A 283 -4.64 1.93 5.14
N CYS A 284 -3.97 0.81 5.43
CA CYS A 284 -2.64 0.80 6.03
C CYS A 284 -1.55 1.23 5.03
N ASP A 285 -1.74 0.90 3.75
CA ASP A 285 -0.75 1.07 2.69
C ASP A 285 -1.06 2.31 1.88
N ARG A 286 -0.14 3.28 1.87
CA ARG A 286 -0.40 4.63 1.36
C ARG A 286 0.76 5.17 0.54
N ILE A 287 0.48 6.14 -0.33
CA ILE A 287 1.48 6.93 -1.05
C ILE A 287 1.17 8.41 -0.81
N LEU A 288 1.95 9.01 0.09
CA LEU A 288 1.89 10.41 0.44
C LEU A 288 3.00 11.18 -0.28
N MET A 289 2.82 12.49 -0.44
CA MET A 289 3.77 13.31 -1.16
C MET A 289 3.87 14.73 -0.61
N SER A 290 5.05 15.34 -0.74
CA SER A 290 5.21 16.78 -0.48
C SER A 290 4.38 17.60 -1.47
N SER A 291 4.07 18.86 -1.13
CA SER A 291 3.37 19.75 -2.07
C SER A 291 4.11 19.88 -3.40
N SER A 292 5.44 20.00 -3.36
CA SER A 292 6.28 20.06 -4.56
C SER A 292 6.29 18.76 -5.37
N ALA A 293 6.10 17.58 -4.74
CA ALA A 293 5.95 16.31 -5.44
C ALA A 293 4.54 16.17 -6.04
N LYS A 294 3.51 16.63 -5.34
CA LYS A 294 2.16 16.74 -5.87
C LYS A 294 2.13 17.59 -7.13
N ASP A 295 2.85 18.71 -7.15
CA ASP A 295 2.95 19.54 -8.35
C ASP A 295 3.59 18.78 -9.52
N LEU A 296 4.60 17.93 -9.27
CA LEU A 296 5.16 17.07 -10.32
C LEU A 296 4.13 16.08 -10.87
N VAL A 297 3.23 15.56 -10.02
CA VAL A 297 2.19 14.59 -10.38
C VAL A 297 0.97 15.24 -11.02
N LEU A 298 0.56 16.45 -10.61
CA LEU A 298 -0.70 17.06 -11.04
C LEU A 298 -0.55 18.26 -11.99
N LYS A 299 0.69 18.72 -12.27
CA LYS A 299 0.86 19.87 -13.17
C LYS A 299 0.17 19.66 -14.53
N PRO A 300 -0.68 20.61 -14.96
CA PRO A 300 -1.60 20.49 -16.09
C PRO A 300 -0.95 20.68 -17.47
N GLU A 301 0.38 20.64 -17.57
CA GLU A 301 1.09 20.97 -18.82
C GLU A 301 0.92 19.92 -19.94
N ASN A 302 0.22 18.80 -19.69
CA ASN A 302 -0.16 17.85 -20.74
C ASN A 302 -1.61 17.39 -20.55
N GLU A 303 -2.44 17.62 -21.57
CA GLU A 303 -3.83 17.14 -21.63
C GLU A 303 -3.93 15.60 -21.61
N ASP A 304 -2.85 14.89 -21.96
CA ASP A 304 -2.77 13.42 -21.96
C ASP A 304 -2.30 12.80 -20.62
N LYS A 305 -2.14 13.60 -19.56
CA LYS A 305 -1.61 13.09 -18.29
C LYS A 305 -2.66 12.27 -17.54
N THR A 306 -2.40 10.97 -17.38
CA THR A 306 -3.24 10.07 -16.59
C THR A 306 -2.54 9.76 -15.27
N VAL A 307 -3.27 9.89 -14.16
CA VAL A 307 -2.79 9.54 -12.82
C VAL A 307 -3.77 8.56 -12.20
N ILE A 308 -3.28 7.41 -11.75
CA ILE A 308 -4.08 6.36 -11.13
C ILE A 308 -3.51 6.06 -9.75
N TYR A 309 -4.36 6.09 -8.73
CA TYR A 309 -4.02 5.73 -7.35
C TYR A 309 -4.98 4.64 -6.87
N ASP A 310 -4.49 3.40 -6.85
CA ASP A 310 -5.33 2.19 -6.70
C ASP A 310 -4.51 1.05 -6.06
N ASN A 311 -5.14 -0.10 -5.84
CA ASN A 311 -4.50 -1.32 -5.38
C ASN A 311 -4.37 -2.38 -6.49
N ILE A 312 -3.44 -3.31 -6.29
CA ILE A 312 -3.15 -4.40 -7.22
C ILE A 312 -3.85 -5.67 -6.74
N GLY A 313 -4.44 -6.40 -7.70
CA GLY A 313 -5.04 -7.70 -7.43
C GLY A 313 -6.27 -7.63 -6.53
N PRO A 314 -7.28 -6.77 -6.80
CA PRO A 314 -8.48 -6.66 -5.95
C PRO A 314 -9.20 -8.00 -5.77
N ASN A 315 -9.08 -8.91 -6.74
CA ASN A 315 -9.72 -10.21 -6.75
C ASN A 315 -8.77 -11.40 -6.52
N VAL A 316 -7.49 -11.16 -6.23
CA VAL A 316 -6.44 -12.20 -6.15
C VAL A 316 -5.78 -12.18 -4.77
N CYS A 317 -5.54 -13.32 -4.15
CA CYS A 317 -4.78 -13.35 -2.89
C CYS A 317 -3.34 -12.84 -3.12
N MET A 318 -2.96 -11.76 -2.43
CA MET A 318 -1.63 -11.12 -2.53
C MET A 318 -0.89 -11.11 -1.18
N GLY A 319 -1.42 -11.84 -0.19
CA GLY A 319 -1.09 -11.68 1.23
C GLY A 319 -2.23 -10.99 1.99
N ASP A 320 -1.99 -10.70 3.26
CA ASP A 320 -2.92 -9.98 4.12
C ASP A 320 -2.97 -8.46 3.84
N HIS A 321 -2.01 -7.96 3.08
CA HIS A 321 -2.00 -6.64 2.49
C HIS A 321 -2.19 -6.71 0.97
N LYS A 322 -2.91 -5.74 0.40
CA LYS A 322 -2.96 -5.51 -1.05
C LYS A 322 -1.94 -4.44 -1.42
N PRO A 323 -1.05 -4.71 -2.40
CA PRO A 323 -0.12 -3.69 -2.86
C PRO A 323 -0.86 -2.47 -3.37
N VAL A 324 -0.50 -1.29 -2.87
CA VAL A 324 -1.02 0.00 -3.35
C VAL A 324 -0.02 0.61 -4.32
N PHE A 325 -0.52 1.22 -5.39
CA PHE A 325 0.30 1.83 -6.42
C PHE A 325 -0.20 3.23 -6.80
N LEU A 326 0.77 4.06 -7.18
CA LEU A 326 0.56 5.31 -7.88
C LEU A 326 1.20 5.16 -9.25
N ASP A 327 0.40 5.21 -10.30
CA ASP A 327 0.86 5.26 -11.68
C ASP A 327 0.67 6.68 -12.24
N VAL A 328 1.73 7.18 -12.86
CA VAL A 328 1.75 8.51 -13.48
C VAL A 328 2.20 8.33 -14.90
N VAL A 329 1.26 8.44 -15.84
CA VAL A 329 1.52 8.37 -17.27
C VAL A 329 1.47 9.78 -17.83
N GLY A 330 2.63 10.28 -18.27
CA GLY A 330 2.73 11.60 -18.88
C GLY A 330 4.17 12.03 -19.09
N SER A 331 4.35 13.24 -19.61
CA SER A 331 5.69 13.84 -19.70
C SER A 331 6.08 14.51 -18.38
N VAL A 332 7.25 14.16 -17.85
CA VAL A 332 7.77 14.80 -16.63
C VAL A 332 8.21 16.22 -17.01
N ALA A 333 7.58 17.23 -16.41
CA ALA A 333 7.94 18.63 -16.63
C ALA A 333 9.39 18.89 -16.21
N LYS A 334 10.12 19.69 -17.00
CA LYS A 334 11.42 20.19 -16.59
C LYS A 334 11.22 21.09 -15.36
N SER A 335 11.91 20.78 -14.27
CA SER A 335 12.11 21.73 -13.18
C SER A 335 12.86 22.94 -13.75
N GLN A 336 12.28 24.13 -13.70
CA GLN A 336 13.02 25.38 -13.97
C GLN A 336 14.01 25.63 -12.83
N ARG A 337 15.10 24.87 -12.80
CA ARG A 337 16.35 25.33 -12.19
C ARG A 337 17.40 25.38 -13.29
N ARG A 338 17.88 26.59 -13.54
CA ARG A 338 18.93 26.89 -14.51
C ARG A 338 20.20 26.12 -14.12
N PHE A 339 20.46 24.98 -14.76
CA PHE A 339 21.80 24.51 -15.01
C PHE A 339 21.95 24.34 -16.52
N CYS A 340 22.68 25.30 -17.11
CA CYS A 340 23.14 25.40 -18.51
C CYS A 340 22.13 25.11 -19.63
N GLU A 341 21.94 26.13 -20.47
CA GLU A 341 21.15 26.09 -21.70
C GLU A 341 21.58 24.95 -22.63
N MET A 342 20.65 24.04 -22.90
CA MET A 342 20.68 23.10 -24.03
C MET A 342 19.29 23.05 -24.67
N PRO A 343 19.19 22.88 -26.00
CA PRO A 343 17.97 23.14 -26.76
C PRO A 343 16.81 22.18 -26.41
N PRO A 344 15.56 22.59 -26.68
CA PRO A 344 14.39 21.78 -26.36
C PRO A 344 14.28 20.62 -27.36
N SER A 345 14.56 19.40 -26.93
CA SER A 345 13.96 18.23 -27.57
C SER A 345 13.84 17.05 -26.60
N ARG A 346 12.68 16.37 -26.73
CA ARG A 346 12.28 15.07 -26.17
C ARG A 346 11.51 15.07 -24.86
N THR A 347 10.20 14.92 -25.02
CA THR A 347 9.21 14.37 -24.10
C THR A 347 9.67 13.00 -23.59
N MET A 348 9.84 12.83 -22.28
CA MET A 348 10.07 11.53 -21.66
C MET A 348 8.74 10.95 -21.18
N ARG A 349 8.30 9.84 -21.78
CA ARG A 349 7.29 8.96 -21.15
C ARG A 349 8.01 8.20 -20.04
N ALA A 350 7.70 8.51 -18.79
CA ALA A 350 8.15 7.74 -17.65
C ALA A 350 6.90 7.13 -17.00
N THR A 351 6.73 5.81 -17.13
CA THR A 351 5.85 5.02 -16.27
C THR A 351 6.65 4.70 -15.02
N GLY A 352 6.22 5.21 -13.87
CA GLY A 352 6.79 4.89 -12.57
C GLY A 352 5.70 4.30 -11.71
N VAL A 353 5.86 3.04 -11.31
CA VAL A 353 5.00 2.41 -10.31
C VAL A 353 5.76 2.43 -8.99
N ILE A 354 5.26 3.21 -8.02
CA ILE A 354 5.71 3.07 -6.64
C ILE A 354 4.97 1.86 -6.07
N LEU A 355 5.68 0.75 -5.87
CA LEU A 355 5.16 -0.44 -5.19
C LEU A 355 5.58 -0.37 -3.72
N ASN A 356 4.63 -0.51 -2.79
CA ASN A 356 4.95 -0.74 -1.38
C ASN A 356 5.60 -2.12 -1.23
N PRO A 357 6.91 -2.21 -0.93
CA PRO A 357 7.63 -3.47 -0.92
C PRO A 357 7.56 -4.19 0.43
N THR A 358 6.92 -3.59 1.44
CA THR A 358 6.76 -4.19 2.76
C THR A 358 5.98 -5.52 2.67
N ASP A 359 5.16 -5.68 1.63
CA ASP A 359 4.34 -6.86 1.35
C ASP A 359 5.12 -8.00 0.66
N PHE A 360 6.29 -7.72 0.04
CA PHE A 360 7.06 -8.77 -0.64
C PHE A 360 7.66 -9.79 0.33
N PHE A 361 7.91 -9.41 1.59
CA PHE A 361 8.38 -10.37 2.60
C PHE A 361 7.30 -11.37 3.01
N SER A 362 6.02 -11.03 2.87
CA SER A 362 4.91 -11.98 3.09
C SER A 362 4.79 -12.97 1.93
N LEU A 363 4.89 -12.47 0.68
CA LEU A 363 4.87 -13.28 -0.55
C LEU A 363 6.08 -14.21 -0.67
N ALA A 364 7.27 -13.76 -0.25
CA ALA A 364 8.50 -14.51 -0.37
C ALA A 364 8.84 -15.41 0.84
N ASP A 365 7.96 -15.55 1.82
CA ASP A 365 8.10 -16.57 2.87
C ASP A 365 7.28 -17.83 2.60
N LYS A 366 6.52 -17.86 1.49
CA LYS A 366 5.67 -18.99 1.15
C LYS A 366 5.86 -19.32 -0.32
N GLY A 367 6.67 -20.34 -0.59
CA GLY A 367 6.93 -20.87 -1.92
C GLY A 367 5.65 -20.93 -2.77
N THR A 368 5.80 -20.55 -4.04
CA THR A 368 4.76 -20.63 -5.06
C THR A 368 4.05 -21.99 -5.00
N PRO A 369 2.71 -22.03 -4.86
CA PRO A 369 1.98 -23.27 -5.08
C PRO A 369 2.24 -23.75 -6.52
N PRO A 370 2.45 -25.04 -6.77
CA PRO A 370 2.55 -25.53 -8.14
C PRO A 370 1.21 -25.29 -8.83
N HIS A 371 1.23 -24.55 -9.93
CA HIS A 371 0.11 -24.25 -10.83
C HIS A 371 -0.91 -23.21 -10.34
N CYS A 372 -0.57 -21.93 -10.49
CA CYS A 372 -1.57 -20.91 -10.78
C CYS A 372 -1.14 -20.17 -12.06
N PRO A 373 -1.75 -20.43 -13.23
CA PRO A 373 -1.34 -19.79 -14.46
C PRO A 373 -1.67 -18.29 -14.41
N PHE A 374 -0.63 -17.45 -14.51
CA PHE A 374 -0.77 -16.06 -14.92
C PHE A 374 -1.43 -16.03 -16.31
N GLN A 375 -2.75 -15.89 -16.36
CA GLN A 375 -3.43 -15.56 -17.60
C GLN A 375 -3.28 -14.07 -17.83
N SER A 376 -2.44 -13.72 -18.80
CA SER A 376 -2.37 -12.39 -19.40
C SER A 376 -3.75 -12.01 -19.95
N GLN A 377 -4.44 -11.05 -19.32
CA GLN A 377 -5.59 -10.42 -19.96
C GLN A 377 -5.07 -9.40 -20.97
N SER A 378 -5.16 -9.77 -22.25
CA SER A 378 -4.94 -8.89 -23.39
C SER A 378 -6.03 -7.82 -23.48
N HIS A 379 -5.61 -6.60 -23.77
CA HIS A 379 -6.41 -5.40 -24.03
C HIS A 379 -7.78 -5.65 -24.70
N ALA A 380 -8.86 -5.28 -24.00
CA ALA A 380 -10.16 -5.05 -24.61
C ALA A 380 -10.24 -3.59 -25.07
N HIS A 381 -10.40 -3.40 -26.38
CA HIS A 381 -10.68 -2.11 -27.01
C HIS A 381 -11.99 -1.52 -26.47
N LEU A 382 -11.92 -0.29 -25.95
CA LEU A 382 -13.05 0.57 -25.63
C LEU A 382 -13.45 1.34 -26.90
N ASP A 383 -14.50 0.90 -27.59
CA ASP A 383 -15.17 1.70 -28.61
C ASP A 383 -16.36 2.46 -28.00
N SER A 384 -16.35 3.78 -28.17
CA SER A 384 -17.40 4.73 -27.78
C SER A 384 -18.65 4.61 -28.68
N PRO A 385 -19.88 4.85 -28.18
CA PRO A 385 -21.07 4.86 -29.04
C PRO A 385 -21.55 6.28 -29.35
N LEU A 386 -21.70 6.62 -30.63
CA LEU A 386 -22.54 7.74 -31.06
C LEU A 386 -23.21 7.50 -32.44
N LYS A 387 -24.56 7.48 -32.38
CA LYS A 387 -25.58 7.91 -33.37
C LYS A 387 -26.04 6.99 -34.54
N ARG A 388 -27.38 6.72 -34.47
CA ARG A 388 -28.45 6.76 -35.51
C ARG A 388 -28.23 5.90 -36.78
N THR A 389 -29.17 5.13 -37.35
CA THR A 389 -30.64 5.24 -37.49
C THR A 389 -31.19 3.96 -38.17
N GLN A 390 -32.43 3.55 -37.81
CA GLN A 390 -33.47 2.86 -38.59
C GLN A 390 -33.14 1.74 -39.62
N LYS A 391 -33.67 0.53 -39.40
CA LYS A 391 -34.68 -0.13 -40.28
C LYS A 391 -35.21 -1.47 -39.72
N LYS A 392 -36.49 -1.44 -39.34
CA LYS A 392 -37.59 -2.42 -39.56
C LYS A 392 -37.26 -3.71 -40.36
N ILE A 393 -37.62 -4.90 -39.83
CA ILE A 393 -38.65 -5.85 -40.36
C ILE A 393 -38.57 -7.28 -39.73
N HIS A 394 -39.73 -7.71 -39.21
CA HIS A 394 -40.31 -9.06 -39.05
C HIS A 394 -39.68 -10.14 -38.14
N GLY A 395 -40.46 -10.53 -37.10
CA GLY A 395 -40.49 -11.91 -36.58
C GLY A 395 -41.29 -12.85 -37.50
N PRO A 396 -41.61 -14.12 -37.12
CA PRO A 396 -42.24 -14.40 -35.82
C PRO A 396 -41.93 -15.76 -35.14
N ARG A 397 -42.21 -15.77 -33.82
CA ARG A 397 -42.91 -16.82 -33.04
C ARG A 397 -42.19 -18.09 -32.52
N PRO A 398 -42.75 -18.73 -31.47
CA PRO A 398 -42.03 -19.34 -30.34
C PRO A 398 -42.41 -20.82 -30.09
N ARG A 399 -41.84 -21.44 -29.03
CA ARG A 399 -42.39 -22.50 -28.14
C ARG A 399 -41.25 -23.02 -27.24
N GLU A 400 -41.31 -22.85 -25.92
CA GLU A 400 -41.93 -23.75 -24.92
C GLU A 400 -41.36 -25.18 -24.86
N ALA A 401 -40.71 -25.52 -23.74
CA ALA A 401 -40.79 -26.75 -22.93
C ALA A 401 -39.59 -26.78 -21.95
N LEU A 402 -39.77 -26.56 -20.65
CA LEU A 402 -40.19 -27.51 -19.60
C LEU A 402 -39.11 -28.53 -19.17
N LEU A 403 -38.79 -28.45 -17.87
CA LEU A 403 -38.61 -29.53 -16.90
C LEU A 403 -37.31 -30.37 -16.88
N THR A 404 -36.58 -30.22 -15.77
CA THR A 404 -36.25 -31.26 -14.74
C THR A 404 -34.79 -31.30 -14.30
N SER A 405 -34.57 -30.91 -13.04
CA SER A 405 -33.59 -31.54 -12.12
C SER A 405 -34.05 -32.99 -11.83
N PRO A 406 -33.21 -33.97 -11.39
CA PRO A 406 -32.48 -33.87 -10.11
C PRO A 406 -31.15 -34.67 -9.97
N THR A 407 -30.32 -34.21 -9.03
CA THR A 407 -29.54 -34.96 -7.99
C THR A 407 -28.68 -36.19 -8.35
N ARG A 408 -27.38 -36.14 -7.96
CA ARG A 408 -26.62 -37.09 -7.08
C ARG A 408 -25.10 -36.78 -7.18
N LEU A 409 -24.40 -36.37 -6.12
CA LEU A 409 -23.80 -37.19 -5.04
C LEU A 409 -22.98 -38.38 -5.56
N PHE A 410 -21.65 -38.32 -5.41
CA PHE A 410 -20.83 -39.37 -4.77
C PHE A 410 -19.41 -38.85 -4.46
N GLN A 411 -19.07 -38.99 -3.18
CA GLN A 411 -17.75 -39.09 -2.50
C GLN A 411 -16.76 -37.93 -2.52
#